data_AF-Q6Q206-F1
#
_entry.id   AF-Q6Q206-F1
#
_cell.length_a   1.000
_cell.length_b   1.000
_cell.length_c   1.000
_cell.angle_alpha   90.00
_cell.angle_beta   90.00
_cell.angle_gamma   90.00
#
_symmetry.space_group_name_H-M   'P 1'
#
loop_
_entity.id
_entity.type
_entity.pdbx_description
1 polymer ?
#
loop_
_entity_poly.entity_id
_entity_poly.type
_entity_poly.pdbx_seq_one_letter_code
_entity_poly.pdbx_strand_id
1 'polypeptide(L)'
;TNVDQEAQKHLWDIYNSDQYVSYPDDDLQVASTVVDVSNGKVIAQLGARHQASNVSFGTNQAVETNRDWGSAMKPITDYAPAIEYGVYDSTATMVNDIPYNYPGTSTPVYNWDRAYFGNITLQYALQQSRNVTAVETLNKVGLDRAKTFLNGLGIDYPSMHYANAISSNTTESNKQYGASSEKMA
;
A
#
# COMPACT_ATOMS: atom_id res chain seq x y z
N THR A 1 15.10 -23.16 1.47
CA THR A 1 14.75 -21.74 1.22
C THR A 1 14.15 -21.67 -0.18
N ASN A 2 13.37 -20.62 -0.49
CA ASN A 2 12.75 -20.43 -1.81
C ASN A 2 13.49 -19.37 -2.66
N VAL A 3 14.61 -18.83 -2.18
CA VAL A 3 15.34 -17.76 -2.84
C VAL A 3 15.83 -18.23 -4.21
N ASP A 4 15.54 -17.45 -5.24
CA ASP A 4 16.18 -17.55 -6.54
C ASP A 4 17.48 -16.74 -6.48
N GLN A 5 18.60 -17.45 -6.58
CA GLN A 5 19.92 -16.83 -6.43
C GLN A 5 20.22 -15.79 -7.51
N GLU A 6 19.75 -16.01 -8.74
CA GLU A 6 20.01 -15.07 -9.85
C GLU A 6 19.10 -13.85 -9.72
N ALA A 7 17.83 -14.04 -9.35
CA ALA A 7 16.93 -12.93 -9.04
C ALA A 7 17.45 -12.08 -7.87
N GLN A 8 17.98 -12.72 -6.82
CA GLN A 8 18.52 -12.01 -5.66
C GLN A 8 19.79 -11.21 -6.01
N LYS A 9 20.69 -11.76 -6.82
CA LYS A 9 21.87 -11.03 -7.31
C LYS A 9 21.46 -9.84 -8.18
N HIS A 10 20.53 -10.05 -9.11
CA HIS A 10 20.06 -8.98 -9.97
C HIS A 10 19.38 -7.86 -9.18
N LEU A 11 18.55 -8.20 -8.18
CA LEU A 11 17.95 -7.22 -7.27
C LEU A 11 19.03 -6.44 -6.50
N TRP A 12 20.10 -7.11 -6.06
CA TRP A 12 21.23 -6.47 -5.40
C TRP A 12 21.94 -5.48 -6.34
N ASP A 13 22.15 -5.84 -7.62
CA ASP A 13 22.77 -4.96 -8.60
C ASP A 13 21.88 -3.75 -8.93
N ILE A 14 20.57 -3.93 -9.04
CA ILE A 14 19.62 -2.81 -9.22
C ILE A 14 19.75 -1.83 -8.06
N TYR A 15 19.84 -2.34 -6.83
CA TYR A 15 19.92 -1.50 -5.65
C TYR A 15 21.27 -0.79 -5.58
N ASN A 16 22.38 -1.50 -5.74
CA ASN A 16 23.69 -1.00 -5.32
C ASN A 16 24.59 -0.54 -6.48
N SER A 17 24.06 -0.48 -7.70
CA SER A 17 24.78 0.04 -8.88
C SER A 17 24.00 1.16 -9.58
N ASP A 18 24.70 1.90 -10.44
CA ASP A 18 24.12 2.97 -11.26
C ASP A 18 23.71 2.47 -12.66
N GLN A 19 23.68 1.15 -12.88
CA GLN A 19 23.37 0.57 -14.20
C GLN A 19 21.88 0.61 -14.56
N TYR A 20 21.01 0.56 -13.54
CA TYR A 20 19.57 0.38 -13.72
C TYR A 20 18.75 1.60 -13.28
N VAL A 21 19.15 2.23 -12.17
CA VAL A 21 18.45 3.36 -11.57
C VAL A 21 19.48 4.43 -11.20
N SER A 22 19.23 5.67 -11.64
CA SER A 22 20.03 6.82 -11.23
C SER A 22 19.49 7.34 -9.89
N TYR A 23 20.13 6.96 -8.80
CA TYR A 23 19.80 7.46 -7.46
C TYR A 23 20.32 8.90 -7.26
N PRO A 24 19.63 9.73 -6.46
CA PRO A 24 20.05 11.11 -6.20
C PRO A 24 21.28 11.20 -5.28
N ASP A 25 21.47 10.20 -4.42
CA ASP A 25 22.55 10.08 -3.44
C ASP A 25 22.65 8.63 -2.94
N ASP A 26 23.65 8.37 -2.08
CA ASP A 26 23.86 7.04 -1.50
C ASP A 26 23.03 6.73 -0.26
N ASP A 27 22.39 7.74 0.32
CA ASP A 27 21.60 7.63 1.55
C ASP A 27 20.15 7.20 1.26
N LEU A 28 19.63 7.44 0.06
CA LEU A 28 18.30 7.01 -0.35
C LEU A 28 18.15 5.49 -0.21
N GLN A 29 17.18 5.08 0.61
CA GLN A 29 16.91 3.67 0.90
C GLN A 29 15.77 3.10 0.07
N VAL A 30 15.88 1.80 -0.22
CA VAL A 30 14.85 1.01 -0.89
C VAL A 30 14.69 -0.33 -0.15
N ALA A 31 13.47 -0.82 -0.06
CA ALA A 31 13.15 -2.15 0.44
C ALA A 31 12.08 -2.79 -0.44
N SER A 32 12.27 -4.06 -0.81
CA SER A 32 11.29 -4.80 -1.63
C SER A 32 11.29 -6.28 -1.34
N THR A 33 10.18 -6.91 -1.67
CA THR A 33 9.95 -8.36 -1.66
C THR A 33 9.37 -8.75 -3.01
N VAL A 34 9.86 -9.85 -3.58
CA VAL A 34 9.34 -10.44 -4.82
C VAL A 34 8.74 -11.80 -4.49
N VAL A 35 7.48 -12.00 -4.86
CA VAL A 35 6.69 -13.19 -4.55
C VAL A 35 6.25 -13.90 -5.82
N ASP A 36 6.31 -15.24 -5.81
CA ASP A 36 5.64 -16.08 -6.81
C ASP A 36 4.14 -16.17 -6.46
N VAL A 37 3.32 -15.49 -7.26
CA VAL A 37 1.86 -15.39 -7.05
C VAL A 37 1.14 -16.74 -7.11
N SER A 38 1.75 -17.79 -7.67
CA SER A 38 1.13 -19.12 -7.74
C SER A 38 1.15 -19.88 -6.41
N ASN A 39 2.05 -19.50 -5.49
CA ASN A 39 2.31 -20.26 -4.27
C ASN A 39 2.75 -19.42 -3.06
N GLY A 40 2.88 -18.11 -3.19
CA GLY A 40 3.25 -17.19 -2.10
C GLY A 40 4.72 -17.26 -1.68
N LYS A 41 5.59 -17.96 -2.43
CA LYS A 41 7.00 -18.06 -2.08
C LYS A 41 7.74 -16.75 -2.39
N VAL A 42 8.48 -16.24 -1.41
CA VAL A 42 9.43 -15.14 -1.61
C VAL A 42 10.65 -15.64 -2.36
N ILE A 43 10.88 -15.12 -3.57
CA ILE A 43 12.00 -15.51 -4.45
C ILE A 43 13.18 -14.54 -4.37
N ALA A 44 12.95 -13.27 -4.02
CA ALA A 44 14.00 -12.30 -3.74
C ALA A 44 13.49 -11.28 -2.71
N GLN A 45 14.35 -10.83 -1.81
CA GLN A 45 14.02 -9.80 -0.83
C GLN A 45 15.27 -9.02 -0.45
N LEU A 46 15.16 -7.69 -0.35
CA LEU A 46 16.26 -6.84 0.08
C LEU A 46 15.72 -5.63 0.85
N GLY A 47 16.22 -5.43 2.07
CA GLY A 47 15.70 -4.45 3.02
C GLY A 47 16.45 -3.12 3.08
N ALA A 48 17.56 -2.96 2.36
CA ALA A 48 18.35 -1.73 2.37
C ALA A 48 19.27 -1.65 1.14
N ARG A 49 19.63 -0.42 0.76
CA ARG A 49 20.69 -0.10 -0.21
C ARG A 49 21.95 0.31 0.56
N HIS A 50 23.11 -0.09 0.06
CA HIS A 50 24.44 0.23 0.62
C HIS A 50 24.60 -0.05 2.11
N GLN A 51 23.94 -1.10 2.60
CA GLN A 51 24.12 -1.54 3.99
C GLN A 51 25.54 -2.04 4.21
N ALA A 52 26.17 -1.61 5.31
CA ALA A 52 27.52 -2.01 5.67
C ALA A 52 27.65 -3.54 5.77
N SER A 53 28.66 -4.10 5.09
CA SER A 53 28.86 -5.55 4.94
C SER A 53 29.23 -6.27 6.25
N ASN A 54 29.56 -5.54 7.31
CA ASN A 54 29.87 -6.07 8.63
C ASN A 54 28.63 -6.26 9.53
N VAL A 55 27.42 -5.92 9.05
CA VAL A 55 26.17 -6.10 9.79
C VAL A 55 25.45 -7.35 9.32
N SER A 56 25.59 -8.44 10.08
CA SER A 56 24.81 -9.67 9.87
C SER A 56 23.49 -9.60 10.64
N PHE A 57 22.37 -9.93 9.98
CA PHE A 57 21.03 -9.98 10.59
C PHE A 57 20.60 -8.67 11.30
N GLY A 58 20.98 -7.52 10.73
CA GLY A 58 20.41 -6.23 11.12
C GLY A 58 18.92 -6.13 10.75
N THR A 59 18.32 -4.97 11.05
CA THR A 59 16.91 -4.72 10.70
C THR A 59 16.67 -4.87 9.20
N ASN A 60 15.72 -5.71 8.82
CA ASN A 60 15.27 -5.88 7.44
C ASN A 60 14.02 -5.03 7.19
N GLN A 61 14.18 -3.85 6.59
CA GLN A 61 13.05 -2.93 6.36
C GLN A 61 11.97 -3.52 5.43
N ALA A 62 12.26 -4.58 4.67
CA ALA A 62 11.28 -5.24 3.80
C ALA A 62 10.13 -5.90 4.59
N VAL A 63 10.35 -6.22 5.86
CA VAL A 63 9.35 -6.86 6.74
C VAL A 63 8.82 -5.93 7.84
N GLU A 64 9.37 -4.73 7.97
CA GLU A 64 8.93 -3.77 8.97
C GLU A 64 7.71 -2.99 8.49
N THR A 65 6.74 -2.78 9.38
CA THR A 65 5.47 -2.10 9.10
C THR A 65 5.41 -0.68 9.66
N ASN A 66 6.59 -0.09 9.91
CA ASN A 66 6.77 1.22 10.54
C ASN A 66 6.80 2.40 9.54
N ARG A 67 6.42 2.16 8.28
CA ARG A 67 6.34 3.17 7.22
C ARG A 67 4.97 3.16 6.56
N ASP A 68 4.54 4.32 6.09
CA ASP A 68 3.26 4.46 5.41
C ASP A 68 3.36 4.02 3.94
N TRP A 69 2.45 3.15 3.51
CA TRP A 69 2.28 2.68 2.13
C TRP A 69 1.27 3.51 1.33
N GLY A 70 0.60 4.47 1.99
CA GLY A 70 -0.20 5.49 1.36
C GLY A 70 -1.26 4.93 0.42
N SER A 71 -1.30 5.46 -0.80
CA SER A 71 -2.30 5.07 -1.80
C SER A 71 -2.18 3.63 -2.32
N ALA A 72 -1.09 2.91 -2.05
CA ALA A 72 -1.01 1.48 -2.34
C ALA A 72 -2.04 0.67 -1.54
N MET A 73 -2.59 1.24 -0.46
CA MET A 73 -3.67 0.64 0.31
C MET A 73 -5.03 0.70 -0.40
N LYS A 74 -5.29 1.71 -1.25
CA LYS A 74 -6.63 1.94 -1.83
C LYS A 74 -7.20 0.73 -2.58
N PRO A 75 -6.43 0.00 -3.42
CA PRO A 75 -6.94 -1.18 -4.08
C PRO A 75 -7.47 -2.23 -3.11
N ILE A 76 -6.77 -2.52 -2.01
CA ILE A 76 -7.08 -3.62 -1.10
C ILE A 76 -7.98 -3.23 0.08
N THR A 77 -7.95 -1.96 0.50
CA THR A 77 -8.76 -1.45 1.61
C THR A 77 -10.13 -0.96 1.15
N ASP A 78 -10.23 -0.36 -0.04
CA ASP A 78 -11.44 0.35 -0.47
C ASP A 78 -12.07 -0.32 -1.69
N TYR A 79 -11.33 -0.41 -2.79
CA TYR A 79 -11.92 -0.72 -4.10
C TYR A 79 -12.18 -2.21 -4.30
N ALA A 80 -11.26 -3.09 -3.90
CA ALA A 80 -11.47 -4.53 -3.94
C ALA A 80 -12.67 -4.95 -3.07
N PRO A 81 -12.79 -4.55 -1.78
CA PRO A 81 -13.98 -4.89 -1.01
C PRO A 81 -15.25 -4.21 -1.53
N ALA A 82 -15.16 -3.03 -2.15
CA ALA A 82 -16.33 -2.41 -2.79
C ALA A 82 -16.87 -3.23 -3.97
N ILE A 83 -15.99 -3.81 -4.79
CA ILE A 83 -16.40 -4.71 -5.88
C ILE A 83 -16.89 -6.05 -5.29
N GLU A 84 -16.14 -6.64 -4.35
CA GLU A 84 -16.47 -7.92 -3.71
C GLU A 84 -17.86 -7.90 -3.07
N TYR A 85 -18.21 -6.82 -2.39
CA TYR A 85 -19.48 -6.69 -1.68
C TYR A 85 -20.58 -5.99 -2.49
N GLY A 86 -20.39 -5.81 -3.80
CA GLY A 86 -21.40 -5.25 -4.70
C GLY A 86 -21.75 -3.78 -4.42
N VAL A 87 -20.83 -3.01 -3.84
CA VAL A 87 -20.96 -1.55 -3.73
C VAL A 87 -20.85 -0.90 -5.11
N TYR A 88 -19.99 -1.44 -5.97
CA TYR A 88 -19.82 -1.03 -7.36
C TYR A 88 -19.89 -2.22 -8.30
N ASP A 89 -20.73 -2.14 -9.34
CA ASP A 89 -20.94 -3.25 -10.28
C ASP A 89 -19.97 -3.25 -11.47
N SER A 90 -19.19 -2.19 -11.66
CA SER A 90 -18.24 -2.08 -12.78
C SER A 90 -17.14 -1.05 -12.53
N THR A 91 -16.08 -1.12 -13.33
CA THR A 91 -15.01 -0.11 -13.36
C THR A 91 -15.47 1.23 -13.97
N ALA A 92 -16.61 1.23 -14.68
CA ALA A 92 -17.22 2.41 -15.26
C ALA A 92 -18.16 3.16 -14.30
N THR A 93 -18.43 2.60 -13.12
CA THR A 93 -19.27 3.24 -12.09
C THR A 93 -18.78 4.66 -11.81
N MET A 94 -19.70 5.62 -11.77
CA MET A 94 -19.38 7.01 -11.46
C MET A 94 -19.19 7.19 -9.95
N VAL A 95 -18.09 7.83 -9.56
CA VAL A 95 -17.76 8.22 -8.18
C VAL A 95 -17.54 9.74 -8.12
N ASN A 96 -17.70 10.30 -6.91
CA ASN A 96 -17.75 11.75 -6.73
C ASN A 96 -16.43 12.25 -6.13
N ASP A 97 -15.59 12.88 -6.93
CA ASP A 97 -14.42 13.61 -6.45
C ASP A 97 -14.78 15.08 -6.24
N ILE A 98 -15.53 15.36 -5.16
CA ILE A 98 -16.02 16.69 -4.75
C ILE A 98 -15.61 16.98 -3.28
N PRO A 99 -15.73 18.23 -2.76
CA PRO A 99 -15.45 18.49 -1.36
C PRO A 99 -16.16 17.50 -0.42
N TYR A 100 -15.37 16.80 0.39
CA TYR A 100 -15.83 15.71 1.25
C TYR A 100 -15.04 15.74 2.55
N ASN A 101 -15.71 15.40 3.66
CA ASN A 101 -15.07 15.32 4.98
C ASN A 101 -14.97 13.86 5.41
N TYR A 102 -13.97 13.54 6.23
CA TYR A 102 -13.89 12.24 6.87
C TYR A 102 -15.21 11.97 7.62
N PRO A 103 -15.83 10.79 7.44
CA PRO A 103 -17.16 10.52 7.99
C PRO A 103 -17.24 10.77 9.49
N GLY A 104 -18.32 11.41 9.93
CA GLY A 104 -18.53 11.77 11.34
C GLY A 104 -17.71 12.95 11.85
N THR A 105 -16.99 13.66 10.96
CA THR A 105 -16.14 14.81 11.34
C THR A 105 -16.38 16.02 10.44
N SER A 106 -15.83 17.17 10.83
CA SER A 106 -15.71 18.36 9.98
C SER A 106 -14.34 18.46 9.27
N THR A 107 -13.50 17.42 9.39
CA THR A 107 -12.15 17.41 8.83
C THR A 107 -12.21 17.08 7.34
N PRO A 108 -11.76 17.98 6.45
CA PRO A 108 -11.79 17.74 5.00
C PRO A 108 -10.80 16.65 4.57
N VAL A 109 -11.23 15.85 3.60
CA VAL A 109 -10.35 14.98 2.82
C VAL A 109 -9.82 15.80 1.65
N TYR A 110 -8.50 15.95 1.59
CA TYR A 110 -7.85 16.66 0.49
C TYR A 110 -7.20 15.70 -0.49
N ASN A 111 -7.35 16.01 -1.78
CA ASN A 111 -6.49 15.48 -2.82
C ASN A 111 -5.13 16.19 -2.82
N TRP A 112 -4.13 15.58 -3.44
CA TRP A 112 -2.76 16.10 -3.48
C TRP A 112 -2.68 17.51 -4.11
N ASP A 113 -3.56 17.81 -5.06
CA ASP A 113 -3.67 19.08 -5.78
C ASP A 113 -4.67 20.07 -5.16
N ARG A 114 -5.38 19.66 -4.08
CA ARG A 114 -6.51 20.40 -3.48
C ARG A 114 -7.62 20.78 -4.47
N ALA A 115 -7.66 20.15 -5.64
CA ALA A 115 -8.71 20.31 -6.63
C ALA A 115 -9.71 19.15 -6.56
N TYR A 116 -10.74 19.21 -7.39
CA TYR A 116 -11.84 18.26 -7.45
C TYR A 116 -12.24 18.05 -8.91
N PHE A 117 -12.30 16.81 -9.37
CA PHE A 117 -12.64 16.47 -10.76
C PHE A 117 -14.15 16.27 -10.97
N GLY A 118 -14.95 16.33 -9.90
CA GLY A 118 -16.38 16.07 -9.95
C GLY A 118 -16.67 14.60 -10.20
N ASN A 119 -17.63 14.31 -11.06
CA ASN A 119 -18.04 12.95 -11.35
C ASN A 119 -17.07 12.31 -12.33
N ILE A 120 -16.34 11.28 -11.88
CA ILE A 120 -15.38 10.52 -12.67
C ILE A 120 -15.65 9.02 -12.56
N THR A 121 -15.14 8.21 -13.48
CA THR A 121 -15.29 6.75 -13.38
C THR A 121 -14.42 6.20 -12.25
N LEU A 122 -14.82 5.06 -11.66
CA LEU A 122 -14.05 4.33 -10.64
C LEU A 122 -12.63 4.03 -11.13
N GLN A 123 -12.50 3.61 -12.39
CA GLN A 123 -11.21 3.38 -13.04
C GLN A 123 -10.35 4.66 -13.06
N TYR A 124 -10.93 5.81 -13.42
CA TYR A 124 -10.20 7.08 -13.46
C TYR A 124 -9.84 7.58 -12.06
N ALA A 125 -10.71 7.37 -11.09
CA ALA A 125 -10.46 7.70 -9.69
C ALA A 125 -9.26 6.95 -9.11
N LEU A 126 -9.16 5.64 -9.38
CA LEU A 126 -7.98 4.84 -9.02
C LEU A 126 -6.74 5.27 -9.82
N GLN A 127 -6.88 5.47 -11.13
CA GLN A 127 -5.77 5.90 -12.00
C GLN A 127 -5.13 7.21 -11.54
N GLN A 128 -5.94 8.20 -11.16
CA GLN A 128 -5.49 9.50 -10.67
C GLN A 128 -5.24 9.51 -9.15
N SER A 129 -5.40 8.36 -8.49
CA SER A 129 -5.28 8.18 -7.05
C SER A 129 -6.00 9.28 -6.26
N ARG A 130 -7.28 9.52 -6.55
CA ARG A 130 -8.09 10.50 -5.81
C ARG A 130 -8.36 10.00 -4.39
N ASN A 131 -8.20 10.88 -3.41
CA ASN A 131 -8.34 10.56 -1.98
C ASN A 131 -9.80 10.60 -1.54
N VAL A 132 -10.57 11.58 -2.05
CA VAL A 132 -12.00 11.70 -1.74
C VAL A 132 -12.74 10.42 -2.07
N THR A 133 -12.55 9.91 -3.29
CA THR A 133 -13.25 8.71 -3.78
C THR A 133 -12.86 7.46 -3.00
N ALA A 134 -11.60 7.37 -2.55
CA ALA A 134 -11.11 6.27 -1.72
C ALA A 134 -11.79 6.27 -0.35
N VAL A 135 -11.77 7.40 0.36
CA VAL A 135 -12.40 7.53 1.69
C VAL A 135 -13.92 7.35 1.60
N GLU A 136 -14.58 7.94 0.59
CA GLU A 136 -16.02 7.74 0.37
C GLU A 136 -16.35 6.26 0.09
N THR A 137 -15.49 5.56 -0.66
CA THR A 137 -15.66 4.13 -0.94
C THR A 137 -15.52 3.30 0.33
N LEU A 138 -14.50 3.54 1.16
CA LEU A 138 -14.36 2.85 2.45
C LEU A 138 -15.59 3.07 3.35
N ASN A 139 -16.17 4.27 3.34
CA ASN A 139 -17.40 4.56 4.06
C ASN A 139 -18.60 3.74 3.56
N LYS A 140 -18.71 3.51 2.24
CA LYS A 140 -19.76 2.66 1.67
C LYS A 140 -19.55 1.17 1.97
N VAL A 141 -18.30 0.72 1.97
CA VAL A 141 -17.92 -0.67 2.34
C VAL A 141 -18.18 -0.94 3.82
N GLY A 142 -17.84 0.04 4.67
CA GLY A 142 -17.86 -0.08 6.13
C GLY A 142 -16.54 -0.63 6.69
N LEU A 143 -16.08 -0.04 7.79
CA LEU A 143 -14.78 -0.33 8.40
C LEU A 143 -14.61 -1.82 8.79
N ASP A 144 -15.64 -2.45 9.36
CA ASP A 144 -15.54 -3.84 9.83
C ASP A 144 -15.39 -4.84 8.67
N ARG A 145 -16.09 -4.59 7.57
CA ARG A 145 -16.02 -5.42 6.36
C ARG A 145 -14.68 -5.25 5.66
N ALA A 146 -14.21 -4.01 5.52
CA ALA A 146 -12.89 -3.73 4.95
C ALA A 146 -11.76 -4.33 5.80
N LYS A 147 -11.84 -4.24 7.14
CA LYS A 147 -10.89 -4.90 8.05
C LYS A 147 -10.86 -6.42 7.84
N THR A 148 -12.04 -7.03 7.80
CA THR A 148 -12.18 -8.48 7.57
C THR A 148 -11.61 -8.90 6.22
N PHE A 149 -11.84 -8.09 5.18
CA PHE A 149 -11.28 -8.30 3.84
C PHE A 149 -9.74 -8.27 3.87
N LEU A 150 -9.15 -7.24 4.50
CA LEU A 150 -7.70 -7.13 4.66
C LEU A 150 -7.10 -8.30 5.47
N ASN A 151 -7.80 -8.80 6.49
CA ASN A 151 -7.35 -9.97 7.25
C ASN A 151 -7.24 -11.21 6.35
N GLY A 152 -8.13 -11.36 5.36
CA GLY A 152 -8.04 -12.38 4.33
C GLY A 152 -6.80 -12.27 3.43
N LEU A 153 -6.18 -11.09 3.38
CA LEU A 153 -4.94 -10.80 2.66
C LEU A 153 -3.70 -10.76 3.58
N GLY A 154 -3.84 -11.07 4.87
CA GLY A 154 -2.72 -11.04 5.82
C GLY A 154 -2.34 -9.65 6.34
N ILE A 155 -3.18 -8.63 6.11
CA ILE A 155 -3.01 -7.28 6.64
C ILE A 155 -4.04 -7.03 7.74
N ASP A 156 -3.60 -6.44 8.86
CA ASP A 156 -4.50 -6.13 9.98
C ASP A 156 -4.15 -4.79 10.62
N TYR A 157 -5.10 -4.28 11.40
CA TYR A 157 -4.96 -3.10 12.24
C TYR A 157 -5.57 -3.39 13.62
N PRO A 158 -5.06 -2.82 14.72
CA PRO A 158 -5.73 -2.90 16.01
C PRO A 158 -7.18 -2.40 15.89
N SER A 159 -7.32 -1.20 15.32
CA SER A 159 -8.58 -0.59 14.94
C SER A 159 -8.44 0.06 13.56
N MET A 160 -9.43 -0.13 12.70
CA MET A 160 -9.48 0.62 11.43
C MET A 160 -10.14 1.98 11.61
N HIS A 161 -9.61 2.96 10.92
CA HIS A 161 -10.16 4.31 10.82
C HIS A 161 -10.25 4.73 9.35
N TYR A 162 -11.06 5.75 9.04
CA TYR A 162 -11.19 6.23 7.65
C TYR A 162 -9.89 6.79 7.04
N ALA A 163 -8.93 7.18 7.88
CA ALA A 163 -7.58 7.52 7.41
C ALA A 163 -6.91 6.32 6.71
N ASN A 164 -7.26 5.08 7.07
CA ASN A 164 -6.67 3.88 6.50
C ASN A 164 -7.08 3.59 5.05
N ALA A 165 -8.06 4.31 4.51
CA ALA A 165 -8.35 4.28 3.07
C ALA A 165 -7.13 4.69 2.23
N ILE A 166 -6.30 5.61 2.76
CA ILE A 166 -5.21 6.23 2.00
C ILE A 166 -3.86 6.19 2.73
N SER A 167 -3.77 5.41 3.80
CA SER A 167 -2.59 5.31 4.66
C SER A 167 -2.54 3.94 5.34
N SER A 168 -1.36 3.34 5.43
CA SER A 168 -1.14 2.14 6.24
C SER A 168 -0.77 2.45 7.69
N ASN A 169 -0.80 3.73 8.09
CA ASN A 169 -0.41 4.14 9.42
C ASN A 169 -1.37 3.57 10.49
N THR A 170 -0.82 3.19 11.63
CA THR A 170 -1.54 2.51 12.70
C THR A 170 -1.10 3.04 14.07
N THR A 171 -1.95 2.90 15.08
CA THR A 171 -1.70 3.38 16.44
C THR A 171 -0.69 2.50 17.21
N GLU A 172 -0.61 1.22 16.86
CA GLU A 172 0.29 0.27 17.52
C GLU A 172 1.40 -0.21 16.57
N SER A 173 2.65 -0.06 17.01
CA SER A 173 3.82 -0.50 16.27
C SER A 173 4.11 -1.98 16.57
N ASN A 174 3.53 -2.87 15.77
CA ASN A 174 3.81 -4.30 15.77
C ASN A 174 3.88 -4.80 14.32
N LYS A 175 4.80 -5.72 14.00
CA LYS A 175 4.95 -6.32 12.67
C LYS A 175 3.66 -6.91 12.11
N GLN A 176 2.75 -7.35 12.97
CA GLN A 176 1.44 -7.87 12.53
C GLN A 176 0.50 -6.78 12.00
N TYR A 177 0.67 -5.52 12.42
CA TYR A 177 -0.20 -4.40 12.04
C TYR A 177 0.43 -3.52 10.97
N GLY A 178 -0.39 -3.01 10.06
CA GLY A 178 0.06 -2.20 8.92
C GLY A 178 0.70 -3.03 7.81
N ALA A 179 1.41 -2.34 6.93
CA ALA A 179 1.93 -2.88 5.67
C ALA A 179 3.46 -2.79 5.58
N SER A 180 4.06 -3.75 4.88
CA SER A 180 5.48 -3.85 4.55
C SER A 180 5.62 -4.35 3.12
N SER A 181 6.82 -4.36 2.54
CA SER A 181 6.95 -4.85 1.15
C SER A 181 6.67 -6.34 1.07
N GLU A 182 6.92 -7.09 2.14
CA GLU A 182 6.52 -8.48 2.28
C GLU A 182 5.01 -8.68 2.26
N LYS A 183 4.23 -7.85 2.97
CA LYS A 183 2.76 -8.02 3.02
C LYS A 183 2.04 -7.49 1.78
N MET A 184 2.64 -6.52 1.10
CA MET A 184 2.05 -5.89 -0.08
C MET A 184 2.36 -6.61 -1.39
N ALA A 185 3.36 -7.50 -1.40
CA ALA A 185 3.76 -8.31 -2.56
C ALA A 185 2.91 -9.59 -2.66
#